data_AF-A0A519THL3-F1
#
_entry.id   AF-A0A519THL3-F1
#
_cell.length_a   1.000
_cell.length_b   1.000
_cell.length_c   1.000
_cell.angle_alpha   90.00
_cell.angle_beta   90.00
_cell.angle_gamma   90.00
#
_symmetry.space_group_name_H-M   'P 1'
#
loop_
_entity.id
_entity.type
_entity.pdbx_description
1 polymer ?
#
loop_
_entity_poly.entity_id
_entity_poly.type
_entity_poly.pdbx_seq_one_letter_code
_entity_poly.pdbx_strand_id
1 'polypeptide(L)' 'MFTQSMHTTEQLQQILDTAIQNLKFPDQPKQLYDPITYIINLGGKRVRPLLVLMATELFGKDAHDS' A
#
# COMPACT_ATOMS: atom_id res chain seq x y z
N MET A 1 -5.54 6.14 -27.14
CA MET A 1 -4.65 7.07 -26.40
C MET A 1 -4.37 6.43 -25.06
N PHE A 2 -3.24 5.72 -24.92
CA PHE A 2 -2.77 5.19 -23.65
C PHE A 2 -1.46 5.91 -23.33
N THR A 3 -1.57 6.94 -22.50
CA THR A 3 -0.41 7.57 -21.86
C THR A 3 -0.78 7.77 -20.38
N GLN A 4 -0.98 6.66 -19.68
CA GLN A 4 -0.74 6.64 -18.24
C GLN A 4 0.77 6.43 -18.12
N SER A 5 1.49 7.50 -17.81
CA SER A 5 2.91 7.39 -17.48
C SER A 5 3.00 6.55 -16.21
N MET A 6 3.76 5.45 -16.25
CA MET A 6 4.00 4.62 -15.07
C MET A 6 4.54 5.48 -13.92
N HIS A 7 4.10 5.18 -12.70
CA HIS A 7 4.58 5.86 -11.51
C HIS A 7 6.07 5.54 -11.27
N THR A 8 6.81 6.51 -10.73
CA THR A 8 8.16 6.23 -10.22
C THR A 8 8.09 5.38 -8.96
N THR A 9 9.19 4.72 -8.61
CA THR A 9 9.29 3.93 -7.37
C THR A 9 8.92 4.76 -6.14
N GLU A 10 9.31 6.03 -6.09
CA GLU A 10 8.98 6.95 -5.00
C GLU A 10 7.49 7.25 -4.93
N GLN A 11 6.83 7.43 -6.08
CA GLN A 11 5.38 7.65 -6.15
C GLN A 11 4.62 6.41 -5.70
N LEU A 12 5.02 5.22 -6.14
CA LEU A 12 4.44 3.96 -5.68
C LEU A 12 4.62 3.75 -4.18
N GLN A 13 5.76 4.16 -3.64
CA GLN A 13 6.01 4.14 -2.19
C GLN A 13 5.08 5.11 -1.45
N GLN A 14 4.85 6.31 -1.98
CA GLN A 14 3.91 7.28 -1.40
C GLN A 14 2.46 6.78 -1.42
N ILE A 15 2.03 6.16 -2.52
CA ILE A 15 0.70 5.53 -2.63
C ILE A 15 0.55 4.46 -1.55
N LEU A 16 1.54 3.58 -1.43
CA LEU A 16 1.56 2.50 -0.45
C LEU A 16 1.54 3.01 1.00
N ASP A 17 2.36 4.00 1.33
CA ASP A 17 2.42 4.57 2.67
C ASP A 17 1.10 5.24 3.03
N THR A 18 0.49 5.97 2.09
CA THR A 18 -0.83 6.59 2.26
C THR A 18 -1.91 5.53 2.50
N ALA A 19 -1.92 4.45 1.72
CA ALA A 19 -2.86 3.34 1.91
C ALA A 19 -2.72 2.69 3.30
N ILE A 20 -1.47 2.48 3.76
CA ILE A 20 -1.20 1.92 5.09
C ILE A 20 -1.67 2.86 6.20
N GLN A 21 -1.41 4.16 6.11
CA GLN A 21 -1.87 5.14 7.11
C GLN A 21 -3.40 5.24 7.19
N ASN A 22 -4.08 4.98 6.07
CA ASN A 22 -5.54 5.00 5.99
C ASN A 22 -6.20 3.69 6.41
N LEU A 23 -5.44 2.63 6.71
CA LEU A 23 -5.99 1.38 7.24
C LEU A 23 -6.60 1.62 8.62
N LYS A 24 -7.93 1.48 8.71
CA LYS A 24 -8.67 1.59 9.96
C LYS A 24 -9.14 0.21 10.40
N PHE A 25 -8.63 -0.25 11.53
CA PHE A 25 -9.13 -1.43 12.21
C PHE A 25 -10.22 -1.04 13.21
N PRO A 26 -11.22 -1.92 13.47
CA PRO A 26 -12.20 -1.69 14.53
C PRO A 26 -11.54 -1.62 15.90
N ASP A 27 -12.03 -0.73 16.77
CA ASP A 27 -11.52 -0.60 18.15
C ASP A 27 -11.86 -1.81 19.04
N GLN A 28 -12.74 -2.72 18.60
CA GLN A 28 -13.14 -3.90 19.36
C GLN A 28 -13.28 -5.16 18.49
N PRO A 29 -12.83 -6.33 18.98
CA PRO A 29 -12.16 -6.54 20.27
C PRO A 29 -10.68 -6.12 20.24
N LYS A 30 -10.24 -5.30 21.20
CA LYS A 30 -8.88 -4.74 21.28
C LYS A 30 -7.77 -5.80 21.23
N GLN A 31 -7.96 -6.90 21.93
CA GLN A 31 -6.98 -8.00 21.98
C GLN A 31 -6.67 -8.61 20.60
N LEU A 32 -7.58 -8.45 19.63
CA LEU A 32 -7.39 -8.94 18.27
C LEU A 32 -6.73 -7.89 17.37
N TYR A 33 -7.16 -6.63 17.43
CA TYR A 33 -6.75 -5.58 16.48
C TYR A 33 -5.56 -4.74 16.93
N ASP A 34 -5.32 -4.58 18.24
CA ASP A 34 -4.15 -3.84 18.76
C ASP A 34 -2.83 -4.48 18.29
N PRO A 35 -2.64 -5.82 18.33
CA PRO A 35 -1.42 -6.45 17.82
C PRO A 35 -1.22 -6.24 16.31
N ILE A 36 -2.30 -6.26 15.54
CA ILE A 36 -2.27 -6.07 14.08
C ILE A 36 -1.83 -4.63 13.76
N THR A 37 -2.45 -3.66 14.41
CA THR A 37 -2.11 -2.24 14.30
C THR A 37 -0.65 -1.99 14.68
N TYR A 38 -0.18 -2.60 15.77
CA TYR A 38 1.20 -2.50 16.22
C TYR A 38 2.19 -3.04 15.17
N ILE A 39 1.94 -4.24 14.61
CA ILE A 39 2.80 -4.86 13.59
C ILE A 39 2.84 -4.02 12.30
N ILE A 40 1.70 -3.44 11.91
CA ILE A 40 1.64 -2.57 10.74
C ILE A 40 2.39 -1.26 11.00
N ASN A 41 2.30 -0.68 12.20
CA ASN A 41 2.97 0.57 12.52
C ASN A 41 4.48 0.44 12.79
N LEU A 42 4.98 -0.76 13.09
CA LEU A 42 6.42 -1.04 13.23
C LEU A 42 7.25 -0.72 11.96
N GLY A 43 6.59 -0.56 10.81
CA GLY A 43 7.26 -0.15 9.57
C GLY A 43 8.02 -1.28 8.87
N GLY A 44 8.93 -0.89 7.98
CA GLY A 44 9.75 -1.78 7.16
C GLY A 44 9.84 -1.29 5.71
N LYS A 45 10.68 -1.93 4.88
CA LYS A 45 10.87 -1.52 3.48
C LYS A 45 9.67 -1.78 2.56
N ARG A 46 8.67 -2.54 3.04
CA ARG A 46 7.46 -2.91 2.30
C ARG A 46 7.68 -3.36 0.84
N VAL A 47 8.79 -4.07 0.58
CA VAL A 47 9.18 -4.48 -0.78
C VAL A 47 8.11 -5.36 -1.45
N ARG A 48 7.43 -6.22 -0.68
CA ARG A 48 6.39 -7.11 -1.20
C ARG A 48 5.21 -6.35 -1.82
N PRO A 49 4.49 -5.47 -1.10
CA PRO A 49 3.41 -4.69 -1.71
C PRO A 49 3.91 -3.70 -2.78
N LEU A 50 5.12 -3.15 -2.66
CA LEU A 50 5.69 -2.30 -3.71
C LEU A 50 5.87 -3.07 -5.03
N LEU A 51 6.34 -4.31 -4.99
CA LEU A 51 6.42 -5.20 -6.17
C LEU A 51 5.05 -5.52 -6.76
N VAL A 52 4.01 -5.62 -5.93
CA VAL A 52 2.63 -5.82 -6.41
C VAL A 52 2.17 -4.59 -7.19
N LEU A 53 2.39 -3.37 -6.67
CA LEU A 53 2.02 -2.15 -7.39
C LEU A 53 2.78 -1.99 -8.70
N MET A 54 4.09 -2.25 -8.71
CA MET A 54 4.88 -2.25 -9.95
C MET A 54 4.35 -3.27 -10.98
N ALA A 55 3.94 -4.46 -10.52
CA ALA A 55 3.33 -5.46 -11.40
C ALA A 55 1.96 -5.00 -11.93
N THR A 56 1.12 -4.38 -11.10
CA THR A 56 -0.17 -3.80 -11.53
C THR A 56 0.01 -2.84 -12.71
N GLU A 57 0.97 -1.93 -12.61
CA GLU A 57 1.28 -0.99 -13.69
C GLU A 57 1.87 -1.67 -14.93
N LEU A 58 2.73 -2.67 -14.73
CA LEU A 58 3.29 -3.46 -15.83
C LEU A 58 2.21 -4.14 -16.67
N PHE A 59 1.09 -4.54 -16.07
CA PHE A 59 -0.07 -5.12 -16.76
C PHE A 59 -1.09 -4.08 -17.25
N GLY A 60 -0.74 -2.78 -17.22
CA GLY A 60 -1.55 -1.70 -17.79
C GLY A 60 -2.72 -1.25 -16.92
N LYS A 61 -2.65 -1.47 -15.60
CA LYS A 61 -3.62 -0.95 -14.63
C LYS A 61 -2.96 0.14 -13.78
N ASP A 62 -3.73 1.13 -13.34
CA ASP A 62 -3.22 2.15 -12.41
C ASP A 62 -3.06 1.56 -11.01
N ALA A 63 -1.89 1.79 -10.39
CA ALA A 63 -1.60 1.40 -9.02
C ALA A 63 -2.39 2.20 -7.97
N HIS A 64 -2.87 3.40 -8.30
CA HIS A 64 -3.69 4.26 -7.46
C HIS A 64 -5.19 3.90 -7.51
N ASP A 65 -5.66 3.24 -8.57
CA ASP A 65 -7.07 2.84 -8.73
C ASP A 65 -7.42 1.52 -8.01
N SER A 66 -6.48 0.92 -7.29
CA SER A 66 -6.62 -0.40 -6.63
C SER A 66 -7.04 -0.34 -5.17
#